data_AF-A0A117SN45-F1
#
_entry.id   AF-A0A117SN45-F1
#
_cell.length_a   1.000
_cell.length_b   1.000
_cell.length_c   1.000
_cell.angle_alpha   90.00
_cell.angle_beta   90.00
_cell.angle_gamma   90.00
#
_symmetry.space_group_name_H-M   'P 1'
#
loop_
_entity.id
_entity.type
_entity.pdbx_description
1 polymer ?
#
loop_
_entity_poly.entity_id
_entity_poly.type
_entity_poly.pdbx_seq_one_letter_code
_entity_poly.pdbx_strand_id
1 'polypeptide(L)'
;MSGPGPGDAKYYSLIYDGVSLLFTGVIFELVFGILVAIVTIAVVFGIVYSGLITNEDYLVNEVVHAAAIIGIVFGLINFIIIYVYYYRGFTKLAVADPSRYSIGRVGSIVNIVGQVIGISLAALLLSLTFNLSNVWMAYLMLSPGNIVDFVATVLIMNALYRLGNYFNVSYLSIGAVLAVFMAVISLFNMIPGASVVVGILGLLIGIPALILLMIGLNEVKKAVGGKLGQQQ
;
A
#
# COMPACT_ATOMS: atom_id res chain seq x y z
N MET A 1 28.65 0.93 14.89
CA MET A 1 29.34 1.53 13.71
C MET A 1 28.58 2.78 13.35
N SER A 2 29.20 3.96 13.45
CA SER A 2 28.62 5.22 12.99
C SER A 2 28.46 5.16 11.47
N GLY A 3 27.21 5.24 10.98
CA GLY A 3 26.92 5.31 9.55
C GLY A 3 27.51 6.56 8.90
N PRO A 4 27.44 6.68 7.56
CA PRO A 4 27.88 7.89 6.87
C PRO A 4 27.08 9.10 7.39
N GLY A 5 27.78 10.20 7.70
CA GLY A 5 27.19 11.36 8.35
C GLY A 5 26.55 12.34 7.36
N PRO A 6 25.67 13.25 7.83
CA PRO A 6 25.18 14.36 7.02
C PRO A 6 26.37 15.23 6.57
N GLY A 7 26.73 15.15 5.29
CA GLY A 7 27.95 15.75 4.76
C GLY A 7 28.80 14.79 3.91
N ASP A 8 28.59 13.49 4.05
CA ASP A 8 29.30 12.50 3.23
C ASP A 8 28.56 12.24 1.91
N ALA A 9 29.30 12.13 0.80
CA ALA A 9 28.73 11.73 -0.49
C ALA A 9 28.02 10.37 -0.39
N LYS A 10 28.54 9.46 0.44
CA LYS A 10 27.93 8.15 0.70
C LYS A 10 26.55 8.27 1.38
N TYR A 11 26.38 9.23 2.29
CA TYR A 11 25.09 9.48 2.95
C TYR A 11 24.04 9.91 1.92
N TYR A 12 24.36 10.92 1.10
CA TYR A 12 23.44 11.42 0.09
C TYR A 12 23.18 10.40 -1.03
N SER A 13 24.17 9.59 -1.42
CA SER A 13 23.99 8.53 -2.40
C SER A 13 22.99 7.46 -1.92
N LEU A 14 23.09 7.03 -0.66
CA LEU A 14 22.14 6.09 -0.07
C LEU A 14 20.72 6.65 -0.01
N ILE A 15 20.56 7.94 0.29
CA ILE A 15 19.25 8.59 0.27
C ILE A 15 18.70 8.65 -1.14
N TYR A 16 19.49 9.10 -2.12
CA TYR A 16 19.08 9.21 -3.51
C TYR A 16 18.56 7.87 -4.04
N ASP A 17 19.32 6.82 -3.80
CA ASP A 17 18.98 5.46 -4.21
C ASP A 17 17.73 4.93 -3.51
N GLY A 18 17.62 5.14 -2.20
CA GLY A 18 16.48 4.70 -1.40
C GLY A 18 15.19 5.37 -1.85
N VAL A 19 15.24 6.70 -2.03
CA VAL A 19 14.12 7.51 -2.52
C VAL A 19 13.74 7.15 -3.95
N SER A 20 14.72 6.83 -4.81
CA SER A 20 14.45 6.40 -6.18
C SER A 20 13.68 5.09 -6.22
N LEU A 21 14.04 4.12 -5.38
CA LEU A 21 13.28 2.87 -5.24
C LEU A 21 11.86 3.12 -4.75
N LEU A 22 11.69 3.94 -3.71
CA LEU A 22 10.38 4.29 -3.16
C LEU A 22 9.50 5.00 -4.21
N PHE A 23 10.07 5.92 -4.99
CA PHE A 23 9.37 6.62 -6.06
C PHE A 23 8.83 5.65 -7.11
N THR A 24 9.65 4.68 -7.54
CA THR A 24 9.19 3.63 -8.45
C THR A 24 8.12 2.75 -7.81
N GLY A 25 8.24 2.42 -6.52
CA GLY A 25 7.22 1.70 -5.76
C GLY A 25 5.86 2.39 -5.77
N VAL A 26 5.83 3.70 -5.48
CA VAL A 26 4.59 4.50 -5.50
C VAL A 26 3.96 4.55 -6.89
N ILE A 27 4.77 4.62 -7.96
CA ILE A 27 4.24 4.54 -9.34
C ILE A 27 3.54 3.20 -9.57
N PHE A 28 4.18 2.09 -9.18
CA PHE A 28 3.58 0.77 -9.35
C PHE A 28 2.30 0.63 -8.53
N GLU A 29 2.27 1.07 -7.27
CA GLU A 29 1.04 1.05 -6.46
C GLU A 29 -0.09 1.84 -7.11
N LEU A 30 0.19 3.02 -7.67
CA LEU A 30 -0.82 3.81 -8.37
C LEU A 30 -1.35 3.08 -9.61
N VAL A 31 -0.46 2.59 -10.48
CA VAL A 31 -0.85 1.91 -11.73
C VAL A 31 -1.62 0.63 -11.43
N PHE A 32 -1.09 -0.24 -10.56
CA PHE A 32 -1.75 -1.49 -10.21
C PHE A 32 -3.02 -1.25 -9.41
N GLY A 33 -3.07 -0.26 -8.53
CA GLY A 33 -4.29 0.11 -7.80
C GLY A 33 -5.43 0.50 -8.74
N ILE A 34 -5.14 1.31 -9.76
CA ILE A 34 -6.15 1.68 -10.79
C ILE A 34 -6.59 0.44 -11.57
N LEU A 35 -5.65 -0.39 -12.03
CA LEU A 35 -5.97 -1.60 -12.80
C LEU A 35 -6.84 -2.57 -11.99
N VAL A 36 -6.52 -2.79 -10.71
CA VAL A 36 -7.29 -3.67 -9.82
C VAL A 36 -8.68 -3.11 -9.57
N ALA A 37 -8.83 -1.80 -9.39
CA ALA A 37 -10.13 -1.17 -9.25
C ALA A 37 -11.00 -1.42 -10.51
N ILE A 38 -10.43 -1.23 -11.70
CA ILE A 38 -11.12 -1.48 -12.98
C ILE A 38 -11.53 -2.95 -13.10
N VAL A 39 -10.61 -3.89 -12.84
CA VAL A 39 -10.86 -5.34 -12.91
C VAL A 39 -11.94 -5.74 -11.91
N THR A 40 -11.87 -5.24 -10.67
CA THR A 40 -12.84 -5.55 -9.62
C THR A 40 -14.24 -5.08 -10.03
N ILE A 41 -14.35 -3.84 -10.52
CA ILE A 41 -15.62 -3.30 -11.02
C ILE A 41 -16.14 -4.17 -12.17
N ALA A 42 -15.31 -4.47 -13.17
CA ALA A 42 -15.71 -5.26 -14.33
C ALA A 42 -16.19 -6.67 -13.95
N VAL A 43 -15.48 -7.35 -13.04
CA VAL A 43 -15.83 -8.68 -12.56
C VAL A 43 -17.12 -8.65 -11.75
N VAL A 44 -17.27 -7.71 -10.81
CA VAL A 44 -18.50 -7.58 -10.01
C VAL A 44 -19.70 -7.28 -10.92
N PHE A 45 -19.59 -6.33 -11.84
CA PHE A 45 -20.67 -6.04 -12.80
C PHE A 45 -20.98 -7.24 -13.70
N GLY A 46 -19.97 -7.96 -14.19
CA GLY A 46 -20.17 -9.16 -15.01
C GLY A 46 -20.92 -10.26 -14.26
N ILE A 47 -20.50 -10.54 -13.01
CA ILE A 47 -21.15 -11.53 -12.16
C ILE A 47 -22.59 -11.11 -11.84
N VAL A 48 -22.82 -9.86 -11.41
CA VAL A 48 -24.17 -9.35 -11.11
C VAL A 48 -25.08 -9.40 -12.33
N TYR A 49 -24.58 -8.99 -13.51
CA TYR A 49 -25.36 -9.00 -14.75
C TYR A 49 -25.71 -10.43 -15.20
N SER A 50 -24.77 -11.38 -15.05
CA SER A 50 -25.03 -12.80 -15.35
C SER A 50 -25.96 -13.46 -14.32
N GLY A 51 -25.87 -13.04 -13.06
CA GLY A 51 -26.64 -13.60 -11.95
C GLY A 51 -28.04 -13.04 -11.79
N LEU A 52 -28.38 -11.93 -12.45
CA LEU A 52 -29.75 -11.41 -12.61
C LEU A 52 -30.72 -12.45 -13.23
N ILE A 53 -30.20 -13.58 -13.72
CA ILE A 53 -30.93 -14.70 -14.32
C ILE A 53 -30.96 -15.93 -13.36
N THR A 54 -30.28 -15.89 -12.21
CA THR A 54 -30.05 -17.06 -11.32
C THR A 54 -30.22 -16.74 -9.82
N ASN A 55 -30.08 -17.75 -8.94
CA ASN A 55 -30.35 -17.70 -7.49
C ASN A 55 -29.37 -16.76 -6.74
N GLU A 56 -29.88 -15.94 -5.82
CA GLU A 56 -29.11 -14.96 -5.02
C GLU A 56 -27.99 -15.59 -4.19
N ASP A 57 -28.20 -16.77 -3.61
CA ASP A 57 -27.16 -17.43 -2.80
C ASP A 57 -25.98 -17.90 -3.66
N TYR A 58 -26.26 -18.35 -4.89
CA TYR A 58 -25.23 -18.71 -5.86
C TYR A 58 -24.42 -17.47 -6.27
N LEU A 59 -25.10 -16.35 -6.52
CA LEU A 59 -24.46 -15.07 -6.84
C LEU A 59 -23.52 -14.60 -5.71
N VAL A 60 -23.95 -14.69 -4.45
CA VAL A 60 -23.11 -14.34 -3.29
C VAL A 60 -21.85 -15.19 -3.24
N ASN A 61 -21.97 -16.50 -3.43
CA ASN A 61 -20.82 -17.40 -3.41
C ASN A 61 -19.80 -17.05 -4.52
N GLU A 62 -20.27 -16.83 -5.74
CA GLU A 62 -19.43 -16.45 -6.89
C GLU A 62 -18.71 -15.12 -6.66
N VAL A 63 -19.39 -14.11 -6.11
CA VAL A 63 -18.77 -12.81 -5.81
C VAL A 63 -17.67 -12.95 -4.76
N VAL A 64 -17.89 -13.72 -3.68
CA VAL A 64 -16.88 -13.94 -2.65
C VAL A 64 -15.65 -14.66 -3.21
N HIS A 65 -15.86 -15.70 -4.02
CA HIS A 65 -14.75 -16.45 -4.63
C HIS A 65 -13.98 -15.62 -5.65
N ALA A 66 -14.68 -14.84 -6.49
CA ALA A 66 -14.03 -13.92 -7.42
C ALA A 66 -13.21 -12.85 -6.69
N ALA A 67 -13.76 -12.26 -5.63
CA ALA A 67 -13.04 -11.29 -4.80
C ALA A 67 -11.81 -11.92 -4.12
N ALA A 68 -11.91 -13.18 -3.67
CA ALA A 68 -10.79 -13.92 -3.10
C ALA A 68 -9.68 -14.16 -4.14
N ILE A 69 -10.02 -14.55 -5.37
CA ILE A 69 -9.04 -14.71 -6.47
C ILE A 69 -8.34 -13.39 -6.77
N ILE A 70 -9.11 -12.30 -6.91
CA ILE A 70 -8.55 -10.95 -7.12
C ILE A 70 -7.61 -10.58 -5.97
N GLY A 71 -8.03 -10.84 -4.72
CA GLY A 71 -7.23 -10.59 -3.52
C GLY A 71 -5.91 -11.36 -3.49
N ILE A 72 -5.91 -12.63 -3.90
CA ILE A 72 -4.68 -13.44 -4.00
C ILE A 72 -3.72 -12.83 -5.04
N VAL A 73 -4.21 -12.52 -6.25
CA VAL A 73 -3.38 -11.96 -7.32
C VAL A 73 -2.82 -10.60 -6.91
N PHE A 74 -3.66 -9.74 -6.34
CA PHE A 74 -3.24 -8.43 -5.85
C PHE A 74 -2.22 -8.54 -4.72
N GLY A 75 -2.46 -9.41 -3.73
CA GLY A 75 -1.55 -9.63 -2.62
C GLY A 75 -0.16 -10.09 -3.09
N LEU A 76 -0.10 -10.96 -4.11
CA LEU A 76 1.17 -11.41 -4.70
C LEU A 76 1.92 -10.28 -5.41
N ILE A 77 1.22 -9.43 -6.17
CA ILE A 77 1.82 -8.27 -6.83
C ILE A 77 2.33 -7.28 -5.78
N ASN A 78 1.52 -6.95 -4.78
CA ASN A 78 1.90 -6.05 -3.70
C ASN A 78 3.08 -6.59 -2.91
N PHE A 79 3.12 -7.88 -2.60
CA PHE A 79 4.27 -8.51 -1.95
C PHE A 79 5.57 -8.19 -2.70
N ILE A 80 5.57 -8.32 -4.04
CA ILE A 80 6.73 -8.02 -4.87
C ILE A 80 7.07 -6.54 -4.81
N ILE A 81 6.07 -5.66 -4.97
CA ILE A 81 6.27 -4.20 -4.93
C ILE A 81 6.89 -3.77 -3.59
N ILE A 82 6.31 -4.24 -2.48
CA ILE A 82 6.77 -3.92 -1.13
C ILE A 82 8.20 -4.43 -0.92
N TYR A 83 8.48 -5.67 -1.29
CA TYR A 83 9.83 -6.22 -1.11
C TYR A 83 10.88 -5.49 -1.96
N VAL A 84 10.60 -5.31 -3.26
CA VAL A 84 11.58 -4.78 -4.22
C VAL A 84 11.80 -3.28 -4.05
N TYR A 85 10.74 -2.52 -3.76
CA TYR A 85 10.81 -1.05 -3.74
C TYR A 85 10.80 -0.48 -2.33
N TYR A 86 9.86 -0.89 -1.48
CA TYR A 86 9.72 -0.33 -0.13
C TYR A 86 10.77 -0.85 0.83
N TYR A 87 10.87 -2.16 1.02
CA TYR A 87 11.82 -2.76 1.95
C TYR A 87 13.28 -2.43 1.57
N ARG A 88 13.65 -2.61 0.29
CA ARG A 88 15.00 -2.26 -0.18
C ARG A 88 15.25 -0.75 -0.12
N GLY A 89 14.26 0.07 -0.49
CA GLY A 89 14.34 1.53 -0.41
C GLY A 89 14.62 2.01 1.02
N PHE A 90 13.80 1.57 1.98
CA PHE A 90 14.00 1.89 3.39
C PHE A 90 15.24 1.24 3.99
N THR A 91 15.71 0.11 3.47
CA THR A 91 16.99 -0.46 3.91
C THR A 91 18.14 0.48 3.56
N LYS A 92 18.16 1.07 2.35
CA LYS A 92 19.17 2.08 1.99
C LYS A 92 19.06 3.32 2.87
N LEU A 93 17.84 3.81 3.09
CA LEU A 93 17.61 4.96 3.98
C LEU A 93 18.04 4.67 5.42
N ALA A 94 17.74 3.49 5.96
CA ALA A 94 18.12 3.10 7.31
C ALA A 94 19.63 2.93 7.48
N VAL A 95 20.38 2.61 6.42
CA VAL A 95 21.86 2.63 6.46
C VAL A 95 22.39 4.06 6.52
N ALA A 96 21.72 5.01 5.87
CA ALA A 96 22.09 6.42 5.91
C ALA A 96 21.77 7.06 7.28
N ASP A 97 20.54 6.88 7.78
CA ASP A 97 20.13 7.33 9.11
C ASP A 97 19.17 6.30 9.75
N PRO A 98 19.69 5.39 10.59
CA PRO A 98 18.87 4.38 11.23
C PRO A 98 17.79 4.96 12.13
N SER A 99 18.08 6.08 12.81
CA SER A 99 17.18 6.69 13.79
C SER A 99 15.91 7.22 13.14
N ARG A 100 16.03 7.73 11.91
CA ARG A 100 14.90 8.29 11.16
C ARG A 100 14.14 7.24 10.39
N TYR A 101 14.84 6.33 9.71
CA TYR A 101 14.24 5.56 8.62
C TYR A 101 14.08 4.06 8.90
N SER A 102 14.62 3.52 10.00
CA SER A 102 14.42 2.10 10.35
C SER A 102 12.95 1.74 10.53
N ILE A 103 12.11 2.67 10.99
CA ILE A 103 10.67 2.45 11.16
C ILE A 103 9.98 2.14 9.83
N GLY A 104 10.42 2.75 8.72
CA GLY A 104 9.89 2.45 7.39
C GLY A 104 10.24 1.02 6.94
N ARG A 105 11.47 0.57 7.23
CA ARG A 105 11.91 -0.81 6.95
C ARG A 105 11.09 -1.82 7.75
N VAL A 106 10.85 -1.56 9.03
CA VAL A 106 9.97 -2.39 9.88
C VAL A 106 8.56 -2.39 9.30
N GLY A 107 8.03 -1.23 8.94
CA GLY A 107 6.72 -1.12 8.27
C GLY A 107 6.61 -1.97 7.01
N SER A 108 7.65 -2.00 6.16
CA SER A 108 7.68 -2.86 4.97
C SER A 108 7.66 -4.36 5.31
N ILE A 109 8.37 -4.79 6.36
CA ILE A 109 8.33 -6.18 6.83
C ILE A 109 6.93 -6.53 7.35
N VAL A 110 6.33 -5.66 8.16
CA VAL A 110 4.97 -5.85 8.66
C VAL A 110 3.98 -5.94 7.49
N ASN A 111 4.14 -5.10 6.46
CA ASN A 111 3.30 -5.17 5.27
C ASN A 111 3.45 -6.51 4.52
N ILE A 112 4.69 -7.00 4.35
CA ILE A 112 4.94 -8.32 3.75
C ILE A 112 4.21 -9.43 4.52
N VAL A 113 4.24 -9.39 5.85
CA VAL A 113 3.50 -10.34 6.70
C VAL A 113 1.98 -10.17 6.50
N GLY A 114 1.50 -8.93 6.41
CA GLY A 114 0.10 -8.62 6.08
C GLY A 114 -0.35 -9.23 4.76
N GLN A 115 0.46 -9.13 3.71
CA GLN A 115 0.18 -9.75 2.42
C GLN A 115 0.10 -11.28 2.52
N VAL A 116 1.02 -11.93 3.26
CA VAL A 116 0.98 -13.39 3.46
C VAL A 116 -0.29 -13.82 4.20
N ILE A 117 -0.67 -13.08 5.24
CA ILE A 117 -1.92 -13.32 6.00
C ILE A 117 -3.12 -13.15 5.07
N GLY A 118 -3.20 -12.04 4.33
CA GLY A 118 -4.29 -11.73 3.40
C GLY A 118 -4.45 -12.78 2.31
N ILE A 119 -3.36 -13.21 1.67
CA ILE A 119 -3.37 -14.28 0.65
C ILE A 119 -3.88 -15.59 1.25
N SER A 120 -3.39 -15.96 2.45
CA SER A 120 -3.79 -17.21 3.11
C SER A 120 -5.28 -17.21 3.46
N LEU A 121 -5.80 -16.08 3.94
CA LEU A 121 -7.21 -15.91 4.27
C LEU A 121 -8.09 -15.90 3.01
N ALA A 122 -7.64 -15.26 1.93
CA ALA A 122 -8.33 -15.30 0.65
C ALA A 122 -8.37 -16.74 0.07
N ALA A 123 -7.27 -17.50 0.19
CA ALA A 123 -7.26 -18.91 -0.18
C ALA A 123 -8.24 -19.75 0.66
N LEU A 124 -8.36 -19.45 1.96
CA LEU A 124 -9.36 -20.09 2.82
C LEU A 124 -10.79 -19.79 2.35
N LEU A 125 -11.10 -18.57 1.92
CA LEU A 125 -12.43 -18.23 1.39
C LEU A 125 -12.82 -19.10 0.18
N LEU A 126 -11.87 -19.46 -0.68
CA LEU A 126 -12.12 -20.34 -1.83
C LEU A 126 -12.51 -21.78 -1.43
N SER A 127 -12.17 -22.21 -0.22
CA SER A 127 -12.52 -23.53 0.30
C SER A 127 -13.87 -23.59 1.01
N LEU A 128 -14.54 -22.44 1.15
CA LEU A 128 -15.79 -22.29 1.91
C LEU A 128 -16.94 -21.88 0.99
N THR A 129 -18.17 -22.17 1.42
CA THR A 129 -19.39 -21.78 0.69
C THR A 129 -20.10 -20.63 1.41
N PHE A 130 -20.51 -19.62 0.64
CA PHE A 130 -21.17 -18.43 1.16
C PHE A 130 -22.57 -18.27 0.59
N ASN A 131 -23.44 -17.65 1.39
CA ASN A 131 -24.80 -17.28 1.07
C ASN A 131 -25.16 -15.98 1.80
N LEU A 132 -26.37 -15.46 1.61
CA LEU A 132 -26.79 -14.20 2.24
C LEU A 132 -26.68 -14.20 3.77
N SER A 133 -26.90 -15.35 4.41
CA SER A 133 -26.89 -15.46 5.88
C SER A 133 -25.49 -15.44 6.51
N ASN A 134 -24.45 -15.80 5.75
CA ASN A 134 -23.09 -15.97 6.27
C ASN A 134 -22.02 -15.14 5.54
N VAL A 135 -22.37 -14.37 4.50
CA VAL A 135 -21.42 -13.54 3.74
C VAL A 135 -20.65 -12.55 4.61
N TRP A 136 -21.26 -12.08 5.71
CA TRP A 136 -20.59 -11.23 6.70
C TRP A 136 -19.33 -11.87 7.29
N MET A 137 -19.25 -13.21 7.36
CA MET A 137 -18.07 -13.92 7.84
C MET A 137 -16.86 -13.73 6.92
N ALA A 138 -17.06 -13.55 5.60
CA ALA A 138 -15.96 -13.28 4.68
C ALA A 138 -15.24 -11.98 5.03
N TYR A 139 -15.98 -10.94 5.42
CA TYR A 139 -15.42 -9.66 5.85
C TYR A 139 -14.61 -9.78 7.16
N LEU A 140 -15.10 -10.57 8.12
CA LEU A 140 -14.36 -10.84 9.35
C LEU A 140 -13.11 -11.67 9.11
N MET A 141 -13.20 -12.69 8.26
CA MET A 141 -12.06 -13.53 7.90
C MET A 141 -10.94 -12.71 7.27
N LEU A 142 -11.24 -11.69 6.46
CA LEU A 142 -10.23 -10.81 5.85
C LEU A 142 -9.72 -9.70 6.79
N SER A 143 -10.40 -9.44 7.91
CA SER A 143 -10.06 -8.35 8.82
C SER A 143 -8.63 -8.38 9.38
N PRO A 144 -8.01 -9.53 9.72
CA PRO A 144 -6.65 -9.53 10.26
C PRO A 144 -5.63 -8.97 9.28
N GLY A 145 -5.75 -9.29 7.98
CA GLY A 145 -4.88 -8.74 6.94
C GLY A 145 -4.98 -7.21 6.87
N ASN A 146 -6.21 -6.69 6.85
CA ASN A 146 -6.47 -5.24 6.80
C ASN A 146 -5.90 -4.49 8.02
N ILE A 147 -5.95 -5.07 9.22
CA ILE A 147 -5.37 -4.47 10.43
C ILE A 147 -3.85 -4.40 10.32
N VAL A 148 -3.21 -5.48 9.87
CA VAL A 148 -1.75 -5.52 9.70
C VAL A 148 -1.30 -4.51 8.63
N ASP A 149 -2.03 -4.43 7.52
CA ASP A 149 -1.77 -3.47 6.44
C ASP A 149 -1.93 -2.01 6.90
N PHE A 150 -2.93 -1.73 7.75
CA PHE A 150 -3.07 -0.42 8.39
C PHE A 150 -1.84 -0.08 9.25
N VAL A 151 -1.43 -0.99 10.15
CA VAL A 151 -0.25 -0.78 11.00
C VAL A 151 1.00 -0.55 10.17
N ALA A 152 1.20 -1.37 9.14
CA ALA A 152 2.32 -1.24 8.22
C ALA A 152 2.34 0.13 7.51
N THR A 153 1.18 0.58 7.03
CA THR A 153 1.02 1.87 6.36
C THR A 153 1.40 3.01 7.28
N VAL A 154 0.94 3.00 8.55
CA VAL A 154 1.30 4.02 9.54
C VAL A 154 2.82 4.10 9.73
N LEU A 155 3.50 2.95 9.86
CA LEU A 155 4.95 2.91 10.05
C LEU A 155 5.74 3.43 8.83
N ILE A 156 5.34 3.02 7.62
CA ILE A 156 5.93 3.49 6.37
C ILE A 156 5.75 4.99 6.21
N MET A 157 4.51 5.47 6.39
CA MET A 157 4.18 6.89 6.22
C MET A 157 4.85 7.76 7.29
N ASN A 158 5.05 7.25 8.51
CA ASN A 158 5.85 7.96 9.52
C ASN A 158 7.29 8.20 9.03
N ALA A 159 7.93 7.21 8.40
CA ALA A 159 9.26 7.36 7.83
C ALA A 159 9.29 8.38 6.68
N LEU A 160 8.29 8.35 5.79
CA LEU A 160 8.17 9.31 4.69
C LEU A 160 7.90 10.73 5.18
N TYR A 161 7.05 10.89 6.20
CA TYR A 161 6.80 12.16 6.85
C TYR A 161 8.09 12.75 7.46
N ARG A 162 8.88 11.93 8.16
CA ARG A 162 10.20 12.34 8.68
C ARG A 162 11.18 12.73 7.57
N LEU A 163 11.15 12.01 6.45
CA LEU A 163 11.95 12.32 5.27
C LEU A 163 11.57 13.68 4.68
N GLY A 164 10.28 13.93 4.52
CA GLY A 164 9.73 15.21 4.04
C GLY A 164 10.16 16.37 4.93
N ASN A 165 9.98 16.24 6.24
CA ASN A 165 10.39 17.28 7.19
C ASN A 165 11.90 17.55 7.19
N TYR A 166 12.74 16.52 7.05
CA TYR A 166 14.19 16.69 7.02
C TYR A 166 14.68 17.45 5.78
N PHE A 167 14.05 17.23 4.63
CA PHE A 167 14.38 17.92 3.38
C PHE A 167 13.52 19.16 3.12
N ASN A 168 12.63 19.53 4.06
CA ASN A 168 11.66 20.62 3.91
C ASN A 168 10.77 20.47 2.66
N VAL A 169 10.31 19.25 2.40
CA VAL A 169 9.43 18.89 1.28
C VAL A 169 8.03 18.62 1.81
N SER A 170 7.18 19.65 1.77
CA SER A 170 5.82 19.61 2.35
C SER A 170 4.89 18.61 1.65
N TYR A 171 5.00 18.45 0.32
CA TYR A 171 4.19 17.51 -0.43
C TYR A 171 4.36 16.07 0.06
N LEU A 172 5.57 15.66 0.44
CA LEU A 172 5.84 14.33 0.96
C LEU A 172 5.16 14.11 2.32
N SER A 173 5.27 15.09 3.21
CA SER A 173 4.65 15.04 4.54
C SER A 173 3.12 15.03 4.46
N ILE A 174 2.53 15.85 3.59
CA ILE A 174 1.07 15.90 3.37
C ILE A 174 0.58 14.60 2.75
N GLY A 175 1.27 14.09 1.72
CA GLY A 175 0.93 12.82 1.08
C GLY A 175 0.95 11.65 2.08
N ALA A 176 1.95 11.62 2.96
CA ALA A 176 2.05 10.61 4.01
C ALA A 176 0.87 10.65 5.00
N VAL A 177 0.44 11.85 5.42
CA VAL A 177 -0.70 12.02 6.32
C VAL A 177 -2.00 11.59 5.63
N LEU A 178 -2.22 11.97 4.37
CA LEU A 178 -3.39 11.56 3.61
C LEU A 178 -3.44 10.05 3.38
N ALA A 179 -2.28 9.41 3.15
CA ALA A 179 -2.21 7.96 3.04
C ALA A 179 -2.57 7.25 4.36
N VAL A 180 -2.15 7.79 5.52
CA VAL A 180 -2.59 7.28 6.83
C VAL A 180 -4.10 7.45 7.01
N PHE A 181 -4.64 8.63 6.67
CA PHE A 181 -6.07 8.88 6.75
C PHE A 181 -6.86 7.91 5.87
N MET A 182 -6.37 7.65 4.65
CA MET A 182 -6.97 6.66 3.77
C MET A 182 -6.87 5.24 4.33
N ALA A 183 -5.76 4.86 4.95
CA ALA A 183 -5.64 3.56 5.60
C ALA A 183 -6.66 3.36 6.73
N VAL A 184 -7.00 4.41 7.48
CA VAL A 184 -8.09 4.38 8.47
C VAL A 184 -9.44 4.15 7.79
N ILE A 185 -9.73 4.89 6.71
CA ILE A 185 -10.97 4.72 5.93
C ILE A 185 -11.08 3.29 5.37
N SER A 186 -9.96 2.70 4.92
CA SER A 186 -9.94 1.34 4.39
C SER A 186 -10.35 0.27 5.42
N LEU A 187 -10.22 0.53 6.72
CA LEU A 187 -10.70 -0.39 7.77
C LEU A 187 -12.23 -0.52 7.77
N PHE A 188 -12.97 0.47 7.27
CA PHE A 188 -14.42 0.38 7.14
C PHE A 188 -14.87 -0.69 6.13
N ASN A 189 -13.96 -1.22 5.28
CA ASN A 189 -14.26 -2.39 4.45
C ASN A 189 -14.60 -3.64 5.27
N MET A 190 -14.35 -3.68 6.57
CA MET A 190 -14.80 -4.76 7.46
C MET A 190 -16.31 -4.71 7.74
N ILE A 191 -16.97 -3.59 7.41
CA ILE A 191 -18.41 -3.41 7.60
C ILE A 191 -19.13 -3.82 6.31
N PRO A 192 -20.05 -4.79 6.35
CA PRO A 192 -20.85 -5.16 5.18
C PRO A 192 -21.55 -3.95 4.57
N GLY A 193 -21.41 -3.78 3.24
CA GLY A 193 -22.01 -2.68 2.49
C GLY A 193 -21.24 -1.35 2.46
N ALA A 194 -20.17 -1.20 3.26
CA ALA A 194 -19.36 0.02 3.26
C ALA A 194 -18.38 0.11 2.07
N SER A 195 -18.12 -1.00 1.38
CA SER A 195 -17.09 -1.13 0.35
C SER A 195 -17.21 -0.14 -0.81
N VAL A 196 -18.44 0.21 -1.23
CA VAL A 196 -18.68 1.19 -2.31
C VAL A 196 -18.23 2.59 -1.87
N VAL A 197 -18.63 3.01 -0.68
CA VAL A 197 -18.27 4.33 -0.12
C VAL A 197 -16.77 4.42 0.09
N VAL A 198 -16.17 3.37 0.67
CA VAL A 198 -14.71 3.28 0.88
C VAL A 198 -13.97 3.31 -0.47
N GLY A 199 -14.49 2.65 -1.51
CA GLY A 199 -13.92 2.68 -2.85
C GLY A 199 -13.91 4.08 -3.47
N ILE A 200 -15.01 4.83 -3.37
CA ILE A 200 -15.10 6.21 -3.86
C ILE A 200 -14.13 7.12 -3.11
N LEU A 201 -14.10 7.03 -1.78
CA LEU A 201 -13.16 7.80 -0.96
C LEU A 201 -11.70 7.42 -1.27
N GLY A 202 -11.44 6.14 -1.54
CA GLY A 202 -10.15 5.63 -2.02
C GLY A 202 -9.67 6.33 -3.29
N LEU A 203 -10.56 6.53 -4.26
CA LEU A 203 -10.22 7.27 -5.49
C LEU A 203 -9.99 8.76 -5.21
N LEU A 204 -10.86 9.38 -4.42
CA LEU A 204 -10.82 10.82 -4.16
C LEU A 204 -9.66 11.26 -3.26
N ILE A 205 -9.22 10.42 -2.33
CA ILE A 205 -8.16 10.75 -1.36
C ILE A 205 -6.88 9.98 -1.66
N GLY A 206 -6.98 8.69 -1.99
CA GLY A 206 -5.84 7.82 -2.23
C GLY A 206 -5.03 8.22 -3.46
N ILE A 207 -5.68 8.55 -4.59
CA ILE A 207 -4.95 9.00 -5.79
C ILE A 207 -4.18 10.31 -5.52
N PRO A 208 -4.80 11.37 -4.96
CA PRO A 208 -4.05 12.56 -4.58
C PRO A 208 -2.91 12.29 -3.59
N ALA A 209 -3.12 11.41 -2.59
CA ALA A 209 -2.07 11.03 -1.65
C ALA A 209 -0.85 10.45 -2.36
N LEU A 210 -1.06 9.47 -3.27
CA LEU A 210 0.02 8.86 -4.05
C LEU A 210 0.72 9.88 -4.97
N ILE A 211 -0.02 10.80 -5.59
CA ILE A 211 0.55 11.88 -6.41
C ILE A 211 1.46 12.77 -5.57
N LEU A 212 1.00 13.18 -4.39
CA LEU A 212 1.80 14.00 -3.47
C LEU A 212 3.06 13.28 -2.98
N LEU A 213 2.97 11.97 -2.71
CA LEU A 213 4.14 11.15 -2.40
C LEU A 213 5.12 11.11 -3.57
N MET A 214 4.66 10.94 -4.81
CA MET A 214 5.53 10.96 -6.00
C MET A 214 6.23 12.30 -6.18
N ILE A 215 5.49 13.41 -6.10
CA ILE A 215 6.04 14.78 -6.21
C ILE A 215 7.10 14.97 -5.11
N GLY A 216 6.74 14.65 -3.87
CA GLY A 216 7.61 14.81 -2.72
C GLY A 216 8.89 13.97 -2.80
N LEU A 217 8.80 12.69 -3.18
CA LEU A 217 9.96 11.84 -3.36
C LEU A 217 10.87 12.36 -4.49
N ASN A 218 10.30 12.87 -5.58
CA ASN A 218 11.08 13.47 -6.66
C ASN A 218 11.80 14.76 -6.22
N GLU A 219 11.16 15.60 -5.42
CA GLU A 219 11.80 16.80 -4.84
C GLU A 219 12.95 16.44 -3.90
N VAL A 220 12.77 15.44 -3.03
CA VAL A 220 13.86 14.92 -2.19
C VAL A 220 15.01 14.43 -3.06
N LYS A 221 14.72 13.68 -4.12
CA LYS A 221 15.73 13.17 -5.06
C LYS A 221 16.54 14.31 -5.69
N LYS A 222 15.87 15.39 -6.12
CA LYS A 222 16.54 16.60 -6.66
C LYS A 222 17.41 17.29 -5.61
N ALA A 223 16.89 17.48 -4.39
CA ALA A 223 17.62 18.14 -3.31
C ALA A 223 18.90 17.36 -2.94
N VAL A 224 18.81 16.03 -2.89
CA VAL A 224 19.95 15.15 -2.61
C VAL A 224 20.93 15.11 -3.79
N GLY A 225 20.44 15.03 -5.02
CA GLY A 225 21.28 15.06 -6.23
C GLY A 225 22.09 16.36 -6.36
N GLY A 226 21.50 17.50 -6.01
CA GLY A 226 22.22 18.78 -5.98
C GLY A 226 23.35 18.80 -4.97
N LYS A 227 23.18 18.18 -3.80
CA LYS A 227 24.23 18.05 -2.79
C LYS A 227 25.34 17.08 -3.19
N LEU A 228 25.00 15.98 -3.88
CA LEU A 228 26.00 15.05 -4.43
C LEU A 228 26.89 15.70 -5.47
N GLY A 229 26.30 16.50 -6.37
CA GLY A 229 27.06 17.22 -7.40
C GLY A 229 27.99 18.32 -6.86
N GLN A 230 27.77 18.79 -5.63
CA GLN A 230 28.67 19.75 -4.95
C GLN A 230 29.84 19.06 -4.22
N GLN A 231 29.80 17.73 -4.08
CA GLN A 231 30.78 16.93 -3.34
C GLN A 231 31.68 16.08 -4.25
N GLN A 232 31.47 16.17 -5.56
CA GLN A 232 32.30 15.59 -6.62
C GLN A 232 33.14 16.69 -7.28
#